data_AF-A0A9E5CPX2-F1
#
_entry.id   AF-A0A9E5CPX2-F1
#
_cell.length_a   1.000
_cell.length_b   1.000
_cell.length_c   1.000
_cell.angle_alpha   90.00
_cell.angle_beta   90.00
_cell.angle_gamma   90.00
#
_symmetry.space_group_name_H-M   'P 1'
#
loop_
_entity.id
_entity.type
_entity.pdbx_description
1 polymer ?
#
loop_
_entity_poly.entity_id
_entity_poly.type
_entity_poly.pdbx_seq_one_letter_code
_entity_poly.pdbx_strand_id
1 'polypeptide(L)'
;DDNLAGGGAWLTPGNTTMTIMRILRNGLWQLPFRLGTGGLARLNKFDSATAKVHKRVMKGDHWYLLLLGVDPDQQNSGIGSAAIEVGAAKAQQAGLPVYLETMTQSNVDYYQKRGFEVAEEFDVDHRLHVWAMVRQPS
;
A
#
# COMPACT_ATOMS: atom_id res chain seq x y z
N ASP A 1 -1.35 -16.19 -22.87
CA ASP A 1 -0.01 -16.25 -22.28
C ASP A 1 0.43 -14.86 -21.84
N ASP A 2 0.04 -14.46 -20.64
CA ASP A 2 0.55 -13.26 -19.98
C ASP A 2 0.73 -13.61 -18.50
N ASN A 3 1.92 -14.11 -18.19
CA ASN A 3 2.33 -14.51 -16.86
C ASN A 3 2.61 -13.22 -16.06
N LEU A 4 1.58 -12.68 -15.40
CA LEU A 4 1.68 -11.50 -14.53
C LEU A 4 2.54 -11.84 -13.29
N ALA A 5 3.86 -11.80 -13.44
CA ALA A 5 4.86 -12.18 -12.43
C ALA A 5 4.99 -11.19 -11.24
N GLY A 6 4.22 -10.09 -11.24
CA GLY A 6 4.14 -9.15 -10.12
C GLY A 6 3.49 -7.84 -10.54
N GLY A 7 2.87 -7.15 -9.57
CA GLY A 7 2.14 -5.91 -9.82
C GLY A 7 1.97 -5.06 -8.56
N GLY A 8 2.02 -3.74 -8.73
CA GLY A 8 1.69 -2.76 -7.69
C GLY A 8 0.34 -2.10 -7.98
N ALA A 9 -0.56 -2.09 -6.99
CA ALA A 9 -1.80 -1.34 -7.07
C ALA A 9 -1.56 0.12 -6.66
N TRP A 10 -1.29 0.96 -7.66
CA TRP A 10 -1.12 2.40 -7.50
C TRP A 10 -2.47 3.12 -7.57
N LEU A 11 -2.80 3.87 -6.52
CA LEU A 11 -3.89 4.83 -6.53
C LEU A 11 -3.36 6.20 -6.96
N THR A 12 -4.03 6.79 -7.94
CA THR A 12 -3.68 8.10 -8.49
C THR A 12 -4.20 9.23 -7.60
N PRO A 13 -3.58 10.42 -7.65
CA PRO A 13 -4.08 11.62 -6.97
C PRO A 13 -5.57 11.86 -7.22
N GLY A 14 -6.31 12.28 -6.19
CA GLY A 14 -7.76 12.48 -6.25
C GLY A 14 -8.64 11.22 -6.19
N ASN A 15 -8.07 10.01 -6.31
CA ASN A 15 -8.77 8.73 -6.23
C ASN A 15 -8.14 7.78 -5.19
N THR A 16 -7.83 8.32 -4.00
CA THR A 16 -7.22 7.56 -2.90
C THR A 16 -8.24 6.76 -2.07
N THR A 17 -9.54 7.03 -2.24
CA THR A 17 -10.61 6.28 -1.60
C THR A 17 -10.91 5.02 -2.40
N MET A 18 -10.46 3.85 -1.93
CA MET A 18 -10.78 2.59 -2.62
C MET A 18 -12.15 2.08 -2.17
N THR A 19 -13.12 2.06 -3.07
CA THR A 19 -14.36 1.30 -2.86
C THR A 19 -14.07 -0.19 -3.02
N ILE A 20 -14.47 -1.01 -2.04
CA ILE A 20 -14.39 -2.49 -1.98
C ILE A 20 -14.75 -3.17 -3.32
N MET A 21 -15.60 -2.56 -4.12
CA MET A 21 -16.01 -2.97 -5.47
C MET A 21 -14.84 -3.23 -6.46
N ARG A 22 -13.71 -2.53 -6.31
CA ARG A 22 -12.56 -2.68 -7.22
C ARG A 22 -11.67 -3.89 -6.88
N ILE A 23 -11.66 -4.32 -5.62
CA ILE A 23 -11.05 -5.58 -5.15
C ILE A 23 -11.93 -6.77 -5.54
N LEU A 24 -13.25 -6.62 -5.42
CA LEU A 24 -14.24 -7.63 -5.83
C LEU A 24 -14.14 -7.97 -7.34
N ARG A 25 -13.88 -7.01 -8.23
CA ARG A 25 -13.76 -7.24 -9.68
C ARG A 25 -12.58 -8.15 -10.11
N ASN A 26 -11.60 -8.38 -9.23
CA ASN A 26 -10.42 -9.22 -9.50
C ASN A 26 -10.52 -10.65 -8.89
N GLY A 27 -11.72 -11.18 -8.67
CA GLY A 27 -11.90 -12.59 -8.29
C GLY A 27 -11.94 -12.88 -6.78
N LEU A 28 -11.99 -11.85 -5.94
CA LEU A 28 -12.06 -11.98 -4.47
C LEU A 28 -13.50 -11.90 -3.91
N TRP A 29 -14.54 -12.21 -4.70
CA TRP A 29 -15.95 -12.22 -4.23
C TRP A 29 -16.22 -13.17 -3.04
N GLN A 30 -15.34 -14.13 -2.80
CA GLN A 30 -15.47 -15.10 -1.70
C GLN A 30 -14.91 -14.57 -0.37
N LEU A 31 -14.28 -13.39 -0.35
CA LEU A 31 -13.64 -12.80 0.82
C LEU A 31 -14.58 -12.64 2.04
N PRO A 32 -15.85 -12.20 1.88
CA PRO A 32 -16.79 -12.11 3.00
C PRO A 32 -17.05 -13.49 3.65
N PHE A 33 -17.11 -14.55 2.84
CA PHE A 33 -17.33 -15.91 3.31
C PHE A 33 -16.07 -16.54 3.93
N ARG A 34 -14.88 -16.18 3.43
CA ARG A 34 -13.58 -16.69 3.94
C ARG A 34 -13.13 -16.01 5.24
N LEU A 35 -13.48 -14.75 5.44
CA LEU A 35 -13.05 -13.97 6.61
C LEU A 35 -13.97 -14.14 7.83
N GLY A 36 -15.25 -14.44 7.61
CA GLY A 36 -16.28 -14.43 8.65
C GLY A 36 -16.48 -13.04 9.28
N THR A 37 -17.42 -12.93 10.22
CA THR A 37 -17.77 -11.66 10.89
C THR A 37 -16.59 -11.05 11.65
N GLY A 38 -15.78 -11.88 12.32
CA GLY A 38 -14.58 -11.43 13.02
C GLY A 38 -13.46 -10.94 12.09
N GLY A 39 -13.34 -11.50 10.87
CA GLY A 39 -12.41 -11.00 9.86
C GLY A 39 -12.85 -9.65 9.29
N LEU A 40 -14.15 -9.48 9.02
CA LEU A 40 -14.72 -8.21 8.56
C LEU A 40 -14.55 -7.09 9.60
N ALA A 41 -14.79 -7.38 10.88
CA ALA A 41 -14.58 -6.42 11.95
C ALA A 41 -13.11 -5.97 12.04
N ARG A 42 -12.16 -6.90 11.87
CA ARG A 42 -10.72 -6.57 11.83
C ARG A 42 -10.35 -5.70 10.63
N LEU A 43 -10.90 -5.99 9.44
CA LEU A 43 -10.67 -5.16 8.25
C LEU A 43 -11.20 -3.74 8.44
N ASN A 44 -12.41 -3.58 8.97
CA ASN A 44 -13.00 -2.25 9.21
C ASN A 44 -12.18 -1.43 10.21
N LYS A 45 -11.66 -2.07 11.26
CA LYS A 45 -10.78 -1.41 12.23
C LYS A 45 -9.45 -0.99 11.61
N PHE A 46 -8.85 -1.88 10.83
CA PHE A 46 -7.63 -1.57 10.09
C PHE A 46 -7.83 -0.38 9.16
N ASP A 47 -8.85 -0.43 8.29
CA ASP A 47 -9.22 0.63 7.36
C ASP A 47 -9.49 1.97 8.07
N SER A 48 -10.20 1.92 9.18
CA SER A 48 -10.48 3.12 9.99
C SER A 48 -9.22 3.72 10.63
N ALA A 49 -8.26 2.88 11.02
CA ALA A 49 -7.01 3.33 11.64
C ALA A 49 -6.07 3.94 10.59
N THR A 50 -5.86 3.23 9.47
CA THR A 50 -5.03 3.70 8.35
C THR A 50 -5.59 4.98 7.75
N ALA A 51 -6.91 5.07 7.51
CA ALA A 51 -7.53 6.29 6.97
C ALA A 51 -7.33 7.53 7.86
N LYS A 52 -7.26 7.35 9.19
CA LYS A 52 -6.99 8.45 10.13
C LYS A 52 -5.53 8.92 10.03
N VAL A 53 -4.59 7.98 9.99
CA VAL A 53 -3.15 8.27 9.88
C VAL A 53 -2.85 8.87 8.51
N HIS A 54 -3.38 8.28 7.45
CA HIS A 54 -3.26 8.76 6.09
C HIS A 54 -3.66 10.24 5.95
N LYS A 55 -4.80 10.64 6.53
CA LYS A 55 -5.24 12.05 6.57
C LYS A 55 -4.37 12.96 7.43
N ARG A 56 -3.65 12.43 8.42
CA ARG A 56 -2.70 13.21 9.23
C ARG A 56 -1.40 13.44 8.47
N VAL A 57 -0.84 12.37 7.93
CA VAL A 57 0.44 12.36 7.22
C VAL A 57 0.34 13.09 5.89
N MET A 58 -0.74 12.87 5.12
CA MET A 58 -0.92 13.45 3.79
C MET A 58 -2.00 14.53 3.78
N LYS A 59 -1.58 15.79 3.59
CA LYS A 59 -2.48 16.97 3.53
C LYS A 59 -2.83 17.43 2.12
N GLY A 60 -2.02 17.08 1.12
CA GLY A 60 -2.19 17.45 -0.28
C GLY A 60 -2.31 16.24 -1.19
N ASP A 61 -2.39 16.50 -2.50
CA ASP A 61 -2.38 15.46 -3.51
C ASP A 61 -1.10 14.63 -3.45
N HIS A 62 -1.27 13.32 -3.63
CA HIS A 62 -0.17 12.36 -3.55
C HIS A 62 -0.54 11.04 -4.22
N TRP A 63 0.48 10.26 -4.53
CA TRP A 63 0.33 8.89 -4.98
C TRP A 63 0.28 7.95 -3.79
N TYR A 64 -0.56 6.91 -3.86
CA TYR A 64 -0.65 5.91 -2.81
C TYR A 64 -0.37 4.52 -3.39
N LEU A 65 0.73 3.90 -2.95
CA LEU A 65 1.01 2.48 -3.17
C LEU A 65 0.20 1.66 -2.16
N LEU A 66 -0.98 1.18 -2.56
CA LEU A 66 -1.86 0.43 -1.66
C LEU A 66 -1.38 -1.02 -1.46
N LEU A 67 -0.99 -1.69 -2.54
CA LEU A 67 -0.59 -3.09 -2.51
C LEU A 67 0.62 -3.30 -3.42
N LEU A 68 1.56 -4.11 -2.96
CA LEU A 68 2.65 -4.62 -3.76
C LEU A 68 2.71 -6.14 -3.58
N GLY A 69 2.53 -6.88 -4.68
CA GLY A 69 2.61 -8.33 -4.70
C GLY A 69 3.61 -8.79 -5.75
N VAL A 70 4.48 -9.73 -5.37
CA VAL A 70 5.36 -10.46 -6.27
C VAL A 70 5.11 -11.94 -6.01
N ASP A 71 5.02 -12.72 -7.09
CA ASP A 71 4.92 -14.17 -7.00
C ASP A 71 6.06 -14.72 -6.12
N PRO A 72 5.77 -15.58 -5.11
CA PRO A 72 6.79 -16.17 -4.24
C PRO A 72 8.00 -16.74 -4.99
N ASP A 73 7.78 -17.43 -6.11
CA ASP A 73 8.85 -18.06 -6.89
C ASP A 73 9.72 -17.04 -7.65
N GLN A 74 9.22 -15.80 -7.76
CA GLN A 74 9.86 -14.69 -8.45
C GLN A 74 10.32 -13.58 -7.50
N GLN A 75 10.29 -13.81 -6.19
CA GLN A 75 10.82 -12.85 -5.22
C GLN A 75 12.35 -12.69 -5.38
N ASN A 76 12.88 -11.57 -4.88
CA ASN A 76 14.31 -11.22 -4.97
C ASN A 76 14.86 -11.06 -6.41
N SER A 77 14.01 -11.08 -7.44
CA SER A 77 14.38 -10.86 -8.85
C SER A 77 14.35 -9.39 -9.30
N GLY A 78 14.00 -8.47 -8.40
CA GLY A 78 13.88 -7.03 -8.70
C GLY A 78 12.50 -6.58 -9.20
N ILE A 79 11.55 -7.49 -9.45
CA ILE A 79 10.20 -7.15 -9.94
C ILE A 79 9.49 -6.14 -9.05
N GLY A 80 9.46 -6.38 -7.73
CA GLY A 80 8.83 -5.47 -6.78
C GLY A 80 9.49 -4.09 -6.76
N SER A 81 10.78 -4.02 -7.07
CA SER A 81 11.51 -2.74 -7.14
C SER A 81 11.13 -1.98 -8.40
N ALA A 82 11.09 -2.66 -9.55
CA ALA A 82 10.66 -2.07 -10.80
C ALA A 82 9.23 -1.51 -10.70
N ALA A 83 8.32 -2.25 -10.08
CA ALA A 83 6.95 -1.80 -9.84
C ALA A 83 6.88 -0.54 -8.97
N ILE A 84 7.77 -0.41 -7.98
CA ILE A 84 7.87 0.79 -7.14
C ILE A 84 8.37 1.98 -7.96
N GLU A 85 9.48 1.80 -8.68
CA GLU A 85 10.11 2.90 -9.42
C GLU A 85 9.24 3.42 -10.56
N VAL A 86 8.42 2.58 -11.20
CA VAL A 86 7.46 3.05 -12.21
C VAL A 86 6.44 4.03 -11.63
N GLY A 87 5.91 3.78 -10.43
CA GLY A 87 4.99 4.71 -9.78
C GLY A 87 5.71 5.93 -9.24
N ALA A 88 6.89 5.74 -8.62
CA ALA A 88 7.70 6.84 -8.11
C ALA A 88 8.13 7.82 -9.20
N ALA A 89 8.48 7.34 -10.39
CA ALA A 89 8.82 8.17 -11.54
C ALA A 89 7.63 9.04 -12.01
N LYS A 90 6.40 8.51 -11.96
CA LYS A 90 5.20 9.29 -12.28
C LYS A 90 4.90 10.33 -11.21
N ALA A 91 5.06 9.97 -9.94
CA ALA A 91 4.90 10.90 -8.83
C ALA A 91 5.93 12.05 -8.92
N GLN A 92 7.17 11.71 -9.24
CA GLN A 92 8.25 12.65 -9.50
C GLN A 92 7.92 13.63 -10.62
N GLN A 93 7.46 13.14 -11.77
CA GLN A 93 7.05 13.99 -12.90
C GLN A 93 5.90 14.94 -12.54
N ALA A 94 5.01 14.50 -11.65
CA ALA A 94 3.90 15.31 -11.16
C ALA A 94 4.30 16.27 -10.02
N GLY A 95 5.51 16.18 -9.48
CA GLY A 95 5.93 16.94 -8.31
C GLY A 95 5.12 16.57 -7.05
N LEU A 96 4.66 15.33 -6.96
CA LEU A 96 3.80 14.86 -5.87
C LEU A 96 4.50 13.78 -5.04
N PRO A 97 4.29 13.74 -3.71
CA PRO A 97 4.83 12.70 -2.85
C PRO A 97 4.15 11.35 -3.09
N VAL A 98 4.82 10.29 -2.62
CA VAL A 98 4.30 8.93 -2.57
C VAL A 98 4.12 8.50 -1.13
N TYR A 99 2.95 7.97 -0.80
CA TYR A 99 2.59 7.40 0.49
C TYR A 99 2.45 5.87 0.38
N LEU A 100 2.80 5.16 1.44
CA LEU A 100 2.51 3.73 1.62
C LEU A 100 2.36 3.36 3.10
N GLU A 101 1.82 2.18 3.34
CA GLU A 101 1.74 1.56 4.67
C GLU A 101 2.36 0.16 4.63
N THR A 102 3.05 -0.24 5.70
CA THR A 102 3.56 -1.60 5.84
C THR A 102 3.48 -2.09 7.29
N MET A 103 3.48 -3.42 7.47
CA MET A 103 3.26 -4.06 8.78
C MET A 103 4.43 -4.95 9.22
N THR A 104 5.55 -4.92 8.49
CA THR A 104 6.75 -5.67 8.85
C THR A 104 7.99 -4.78 8.80
N GLN A 105 8.86 -4.90 9.80
CA GLN A 105 10.12 -4.14 9.86
C GLN A 105 11.01 -4.40 8.63
N SER A 106 11.03 -5.63 8.12
CA SER A 106 11.82 -5.96 6.92
C SER A 106 11.40 -5.16 5.68
N ASN A 107 10.12 -4.78 5.60
CA ASN A 107 9.62 -3.94 4.52
C ASN A 107 10.00 -2.47 4.72
N VAL A 108 10.11 -2.00 5.98
CA VAL A 108 10.58 -0.63 6.28
C VAL A 108 11.96 -0.42 5.69
N ASP A 109 12.92 -1.29 6.00
CA ASP A 109 14.30 -1.20 5.47
C ASP A 109 14.31 -1.28 3.93
N TYR A 110 13.44 -2.11 3.36
CA TYR A 110 13.28 -2.23 1.92
C TYR A 110 12.78 -0.92 1.28
N TYR A 111 11.79 -0.25 1.87
CA TYR A 111 11.28 1.02 1.36
C TYR A 111 12.24 2.19 1.64
N GLN A 112 12.96 2.19 2.76
CA GLN A 112 13.97 3.21 3.09
C GLN A 112 15.08 3.28 2.05
N LYS A 113 15.59 2.12 1.60
CA LYS A 113 16.56 2.04 0.51
C LYS A 113 16.06 2.63 -0.82
N ARG A 114 14.76 2.89 -0.94
CA ARG A 114 14.09 3.48 -2.12
C ARG A 114 13.62 4.91 -1.88
N GLY A 115 14.14 5.57 -0.85
CA GLY A 115 13.87 6.98 -0.56
C GLY A 115 12.57 7.24 0.20
N PHE A 116 11.95 6.21 0.79
CA PHE A 116 10.84 6.40 1.72
C PHE A 116 11.37 6.64 3.14
N GLU A 117 10.69 7.50 3.88
CA GLU A 117 10.96 7.76 5.29
C GLU A 117 9.73 7.42 6.12
N VAL A 118 9.94 6.97 7.35
CA VAL A 118 8.83 6.72 8.29
C VAL A 118 8.27 8.07 8.71
N ALA A 119 6.99 8.30 8.41
CA ALA A 119 6.29 9.52 8.78
C ALA A 119 5.49 9.35 10.08
N GLU A 120 4.89 8.18 10.30
CA GLU A 120 4.16 7.85 11.52
C GLU A 120 4.15 6.33 11.76
N GLU A 121 4.10 5.93 13.02
CA GLU A 121 3.97 4.53 13.48
C GLU A 121 2.77 4.41 14.40
N PHE A 122 1.98 3.34 14.26
CA PHE A 122 0.78 3.14 15.07
C PHE A 122 0.39 1.68 15.19
N ASP A 123 -0.32 1.35 16.27
CA ASP A 123 -0.90 0.03 16.47
C ASP A 123 -2.39 0.02 16.14
N VAL A 124 -2.82 -1.03 15.44
CA VAL A 124 -4.22 -1.40 15.30
C VAL A 124 -4.55 -2.44 16.38
N ASP A 125 -5.40 -2.07 17.34
CA ASP A 125 -5.84 -2.93 18.45
C ASP A 125 -4.69 -3.60 19.25
N HIS A 126 -3.52 -2.95 19.36
CA HIS A 126 -2.32 -3.48 20.05
C HIS A 126 -1.78 -4.81 19.52
N ARG A 127 -2.20 -5.23 18.33
CA ARG A 127 -1.84 -6.54 17.75
C ARG A 127 -1.15 -6.44 16.39
N LEU A 128 -1.34 -5.32 15.71
CA LEU A 128 -0.78 -5.08 14.39
C LEU A 128 -0.12 -3.72 14.40
N HIS A 129 1.21 -3.73 14.33
CA HIS A 129 1.99 -2.52 14.18
C HIS A 129 2.05 -2.13 12.70
N VAL A 130 1.93 -0.83 12.41
CA VAL A 130 1.90 -0.29 11.05
C VAL A 130 2.83 0.93 10.97
N TRP A 131 3.66 0.94 9.93
CA TRP A 131 4.49 2.08 9.53
C TRP A 131 3.84 2.78 8.34
N ALA A 132 3.49 4.04 8.51
CA ALA A 132 3.14 4.93 7.42
C ALA A 132 4.42 5.60 6.90
N MET A 133 4.71 5.46 5.61
CA MET A 133 5.95 5.93 5.01
C MET A 133 5.70 6.85 3.82
N VAL A 134 6.56 7.85 3.66
CA VAL A 134 6.46 8.88 2.62
C VAL A 134 7.77 9.01 1.87
N ARG A 135 7.69 9.12 0.54
CA ARG A 135 8.79 9.56 -0.31
C ARG A 135 8.42 10.91 -0.93
N GLN A 136 9.24 11.92 -0.70
CA GLN A 136 9.07 13.23 -1.33
C GLN A 136 9.52 13.18 -2.80
N PRO A 137 8.94 14.02 -3.69
CA PRO A 137 9.50 14.22 -5.02
C PRO A 137 10.84 14.96 -4.87
N SER A 138 11.90 14.42 -5.48
CA SER A 138 13.29 14.90 -5.42
C SER A 138 13.70 15.68 -6.65
#